data_AF-A0A8C4QET9-F1
#
_entry.id   AF-A0A8C4QET9-F1
#
_cell.length_a   1.000
_cell.length_b   1.000
_cell.length_c   1.000
_cell.angle_alpha   90.00
_cell.angle_beta   90.00
_cell.angle_gamma   90.00
#
_symmetry.space_group_name_H-M   'P 1'
#
loop_
_entity.id
_entity.type
_entity.pdbx_description
1 polymer ?
#
loop_
_entity_poly.entity_id
_entity_poly.type
_entity_poly.pdbx_seq_one_letter_code
_entity_poly.pdbx_strand_id
1 'polypeptide(L)'
;MPKAPRNDVAGVTMQRPSTSRGASAQRVKAGGSNRELFTPLSGRRLPSSLARGGGGSGHASGSAMSVRRSSFLNRMAMGRSAAKGGEKTKDTRPLHDKIYFQKSTKQLCEFLLEQGFESQLINPRKLQNPTTHDILQIFSFLYQMIEPHYGLIDKYEEEIPRLLKDLQYPFPLTKSSMYTIAAPHTWPQVLGALTWLMETVKLYQRCCTNMSLYGNDESAGIFDKEEKREQKCTELFNNYVDMTYIQFLQGADDGGAAKRDLSRQIKGVHEMDELLVHELEREKHQFEEDLANIENMKAEAPEKLKALHQDLQQWLQKQENLQKYISEMESHKSSLRQRLDTVESTILETDLEHQKETALVDHIKIQLEAQTLPPCKVEKLKQQLKDLETAEVELTRAAEENDFQFSLEEKAATLSEVGAPFLNRDYVQSVVLHGFLQAVISKSIV
;
A
#
# COMPACT_ATOMS: atom_id res chain seq x y z
N MET A 1 32.27 0.79 48.79
CA MET A 1 32.25 -0.57 48.19
C MET A 1 31.88 -0.46 46.71
N PRO A 2 32.22 -1.45 45.84
CA PRO A 2 32.67 -1.11 44.49
C PRO A 2 31.80 -1.62 43.31
N LYS A 3 32.12 -1.10 42.12
CA LYS A 3 32.08 -1.75 40.78
C LYS A 3 30.73 -2.29 40.23
N ALA A 4 30.31 -1.68 39.10
CA ALA A 4 29.67 -2.36 37.96
C ALA A 4 30.67 -3.35 37.29
N PRO A 5 30.33 -4.24 36.30
CA PRO A 5 29.22 -4.11 35.33
C PRO A 5 28.59 -5.44 34.79
N ARG A 6 27.84 -5.36 33.65
CA ARG A 6 27.59 -6.43 32.63
C ARG A 6 26.67 -7.62 33.04
N ASN A 7 26.10 -8.42 32.12
CA ASN A 7 25.51 -8.21 30.77
C ASN A 7 24.72 -9.48 30.34
N ASP A 8 24.28 -9.56 29.07
CA ASP A 8 24.06 -10.78 28.26
C ASP A 8 22.86 -11.73 28.51
N VAL A 9 21.77 -11.42 27.79
CA VAL A 9 21.00 -12.29 26.87
C VAL A 9 21.34 -13.79 26.78
N ALA A 10 20.32 -14.64 27.01
CA ALA A 10 20.09 -15.94 26.34
C ALA A 10 18.60 -16.36 26.48
N GLY A 11 17.98 -17.20 25.64
CA GLY A 11 18.50 -17.77 24.38
C GLY A 11 17.96 -19.17 24.04
N VAL A 12 16.70 -19.27 23.57
CA VAL A 12 16.12 -20.40 22.79
C VAL A 12 16.04 -21.80 23.43
N THR A 13 14.86 -22.46 23.34
CA THR A 13 14.65 -23.84 22.79
C THR A 13 13.16 -24.22 22.82
N MET A 14 12.66 -24.88 21.76
CA MET A 14 11.30 -25.46 21.68
C MET A 14 11.29 -26.95 22.01
N GLN A 15 10.15 -27.50 22.47
CA GLN A 15 9.70 -28.84 22.02
C GLN A 15 8.20 -29.14 22.28
N ARG A 16 7.65 -29.98 21.39
CA ARG A 16 6.37 -30.74 21.39
C ARG A 16 6.69 -32.12 20.77
N PRO A 17 5.85 -33.19 20.83
CA PRO A 17 4.42 -33.27 21.18
C PRO A 17 4.23 -34.04 22.54
N SER A 18 3.39 -35.06 22.83
CA SER A 18 2.42 -35.90 22.07
C SER A 18 1.37 -36.62 22.94
N THR A 19 0.33 -37.11 22.26
CA THR A 19 -0.69 -38.14 22.59
C THR A 19 -0.32 -39.22 23.63
N SER A 20 -1.23 -39.79 24.46
CA SER A 20 -2.54 -40.36 24.06
C SER A 20 -3.49 -40.83 25.22
N ARG A 21 -4.79 -41.00 24.88
CA ARG A 21 -5.81 -41.97 25.36
C ARG A 21 -6.24 -42.12 26.87
N GLY A 22 -7.50 -41.72 27.12
CA GLY A 22 -8.54 -42.56 27.80
C GLY A 22 -8.91 -42.25 29.28
N ALA A 23 -10.06 -42.69 29.82
CA ALA A 23 -11.36 -43.10 29.23
C ALA A 23 -12.46 -43.29 30.31
N SER A 24 -13.69 -42.77 30.11
CA SER A 24 -15.01 -43.21 30.68
C SER A 24 -16.12 -42.25 30.22
N ALA A 25 -17.18 -42.71 29.52
CA ALA A 25 -18.50 -43.14 30.03
C ALA A 25 -19.47 -41.96 30.33
N GLN A 26 -20.81 -42.03 30.12
CA GLN A 26 -21.66 -43.21 29.97
C GLN A 26 -22.94 -43.01 29.11
N ARG A 27 -23.13 -43.88 28.11
CA ARG A 27 -24.40 -44.49 27.61
C ARG A 27 -25.64 -43.60 27.32
N VAL A 28 -26.00 -43.51 26.03
CA VAL A 28 -27.40 -43.41 25.56
C VAL A 28 -27.80 -44.75 24.94
N LYS A 29 -29.08 -45.15 24.98
CA LYS A 29 -29.59 -46.41 24.42
C LYS A 29 -30.65 -46.15 23.35
N ALA A 30 -30.58 -46.82 22.20
CA ALA A 30 -31.53 -46.69 21.10
C ALA A 30 -31.74 -48.01 20.33
N GLY A 31 -32.85 -48.07 19.60
CA GLY A 31 -33.38 -49.17 18.78
C GLY A 31 -34.89 -48.95 18.63
N GLY A 32 -35.56 -49.15 17.50
CA GLY A 32 -35.26 -49.95 16.30
C GLY A 32 -36.37 -51.01 16.12
N SER A 33 -36.89 -51.33 14.93
CA SER A 33 -36.52 -50.91 13.56
C SER A 33 -37.63 -51.28 12.54
N ASN A 34 -37.74 -50.55 11.41
CA ASN A 34 -38.50 -50.90 10.18
C ASN A 34 -40.05 -51.05 10.32
N ARG A 35 -40.88 -51.12 9.25
CA ARG A 35 -40.64 -51.40 7.81
C ARG A 35 -41.72 -50.82 6.86
N GLU A 36 -41.32 -50.52 5.61
CA GLU A 36 -42.02 -50.35 4.30
C GLU A 36 -43.57 -50.36 4.16
N LEU A 37 -44.14 -49.55 3.23
CA LEU A 37 -44.72 -49.98 1.92
C LEU A 37 -45.63 -48.92 1.20
N PHE A 38 -45.44 -48.78 -0.13
CA PHE A 38 -46.40 -48.46 -1.23
C PHE A 38 -47.25 -47.14 -1.33
N THR A 39 -47.75 -46.93 -2.56
CA THR A 39 -48.52 -45.80 -3.14
C THR A 39 -49.93 -46.31 -3.61
N PRO A 40 -50.77 -45.68 -4.50
CA PRO A 40 -50.88 -44.31 -5.07
C PRO A 40 -52.35 -43.74 -5.21
N LEU A 41 -52.52 -42.63 -5.96
CA LEU A 41 -53.65 -42.25 -6.88
C LEU A 41 -55.04 -41.72 -6.41
N SER A 42 -55.49 -40.65 -7.10
CA SER A 42 -56.85 -40.32 -7.61
C SER A 42 -58.03 -39.94 -6.65
N GLY A 43 -58.97 -39.08 -7.14
CA GLY A 43 -60.22 -38.78 -6.40
C GLY A 43 -61.23 -37.72 -6.91
N ARG A 44 -61.09 -37.16 -8.12
CA ARG A 44 -61.95 -36.12 -8.76
C ARG A 44 -63.48 -36.24 -8.53
N ARG A 45 -64.18 -35.14 -8.16
CA ARG A 45 -65.51 -34.72 -8.73
C ARG A 45 -65.97 -33.31 -8.33
N LEU A 46 -66.70 -32.68 -9.27
CA LEU A 46 -67.53 -31.47 -9.09
C LEU A 46 -69.00 -31.89 -8.85
N PRO A 47 -69.89 -30.94 -8.52
CA PRO A 47 -70.89 -30.57 -9.52
C PRO A 47 -70.88 -29.07 -9.87
N SER A 48 -71.70 -28.70 -10.87
CA SER A 48 -71.72 -27.39 -11.52
C SER A 48 -73.16 -26.92 -11.78
N SER A 49 -73.30 -25.82 -12.55
CA SER A 49 -74.56 -25.21 -13.04
C SER A 49 -75.27 -24.24 -12.06
N LEU A 50 -76.02 -23.23 -12.52
CA LEU A 50 -76.27 -22.78 -13.91
C LEU A 50 -76.47 -21.25 -13.94
N ALA A 51 -76.22 -20.63 -15.09
CA ALA A 51 -76.30 -19.18 -15.30
C ALA A 51 -77.70 -18.70 -15.72
N ARG A 52 -77.95 -17.39 -15.58
CA ARG A 52 -79.00 -16.67 -16.32
C ARG A 52 -78.52 -15.23 -16.60
N GLY A 53 -78.59 -14.81 -17.86
CA GLY A 53 -78.19 -13.47 -18.30
C GLY A 53 -79.38 -12.58 -18.70
N GLY A 54 -79.07 -11.32 -18.98
CA GLY A 54 -79.93 -10.30 -19.57
C GLY A 54 -79.04 -9.17 -20.10
N GLY A 55 -79.41 -8.52 -21.21
CA GLY A 55 -78.52 -7.63 -21.96
C GLY A 55 -79.12 -6.27 -22.35
N GLY A 56 -78.31 -5.48 -23.06
CA GLY A 56 -78.57 -4.11 -23.52
C GLY A 56 -77.23 -3.35 -23.51
N SER A 57 -76.53 -3.08 -24.63
CA SER A 57 -76.87 -2.37 -25.88
C SER A 57 -76.83 -0.85 -25.74
N GLY A 58 -75.83 -0.20 -26.36
CA GLY A 58 -75.85 1.25 -26.66
C GLY A 58 -74.49 1.95 -26.74
N HIS A 59 -74.07 2.27 -27.98
CA HIS A 59 -73.42 3.51 -28.48
C HIS A 59 -72.39 4.31 -27.62
N ALA A 60 -71.39 5.02 -28.18
CA ALA A 60 -70.75 5.02 -29.52
C ALA A 60 -69.48 5.91 -29.51
N SER A 61 -68.60 5.70 -30.50
CA SER A 61 -67.63 6.64 -31.15
C SER A 61 -66.89 7.75 -30.36
N GLY A 62 -65.57 7.90 -30.59
CA GLY A 62 -64.82 9.08 -30.14
C GLY A 62 -63.28 8.97 -30.22
N SER A 63 -62.70 9.10 -31.41
CA SER A 63 -61.24 9.11 -31.60
C SER A 63 -60.61 10.49 -31.33
N ALA A 64 -59.52 10.54 -30.55
CA ALA A 64 -58.60 11.69 -30.54
C ALA A 64 -57.17 11.27 -30.15
N MET A 65 -56.29 11.08 -31.14
CA MET A 65 -54.84 11.01 -30.94
C MET A 65 -54.28 12.44 -30.85
N SER A 66 -53.54 12.76 -29.78
CA SER A 66 -52.80 14.03 -29.66
C SER A 66 -51.43 13.80 -29.02
N VAL A 67 -50.42 13.55 -29.86
CA VAL A 67 -49.02 13.52 -29.44
C VAL A 67 -48.53 14.94 -29.18
N ARG A 68 -48.14 15.26 -27.94
CA ARG A 68 -47.29 16.43 -27.65
C ARG A 68 -46.12 16.07 -26.72
N ARG A 69 -45.02 16.77 -26.96
CA ARG A 69 -43.65 16.43 -26.55
C ARG A 69 -43.42 16.47 -25.05
N SER A 70 -42.42 15.69 -24.65
CA SER A 70 -41.66 15.77 -23.40
C SER A 70 -41.22 17.18 -22.99
N SER A 71 -41.28 17.44 -21.69
CA SER A 71 -40.31 18.27 -20.98
C SER A 71 -40.06 17.64 -19.61
N PHE A 72 -38.86 17.11 -19.38
CA PHE A 72 -38.47 16.53 -18.10
C PHE A 72 -38.03 17.65 -17.16
N LEU A 73 -38.83 17.96 -16.12
CA LEU A 73 -38.39 18.38 -14.78
C LEU A 73 -39.60 18.72 -13.88
N ASN A 74 -39.38 18.58 -12.58
CA ASN A 74 -40.13 19.19 -11.48
C ASN A 74 -41.66 18.88 -11.33
N ARG A 75 -41.99 17.66 -10.87
CA ARG A 75 -43.03 17.47 -9.82
C ARG A 75 -42.85 16.17 -9.04
N MET A 76 -41.97 16.17 -8.04
CA MET A 76 -41.89 15.07 -7.06
C MET A 76 -43.00 15.22 -6.01
N ALA A 77 -44.26 15.02 -6.43
CA ALA A 77 -45.41 15.05 -5.55
C ALA A 77 -45.82 13.64 -5.14
N MET A 78 -46.05 13.46 -3.83
CA MET A 78 -46.48 12.21 -3.18
C MET A 78 -47.49 11.42 -4.01
N GLY A 79 -47.24 10.12 -4.17
CA GLY A 79 -47.99 9.21 -5.05
C GLY A 79 -49.46 9.06 -4.68
N ARG A 80 -50.31 9.96 -5.19
CA ARG A 80 -51.77 9.83 -5.17
C ARG A 80 -52.21 8.72 -6.13
N SER A 81 -52.08 7.47 -5.69
CA SER A 81 -52.74 6.33 -6.32
C SER A 81 -54.23 6.60 -6.44
N ALA A 82 -54.72 6.73 -7.68
CA ALA A 82 -56.12 7.06 -7.94
C ALA A 82 -57.03 5.96 -7.38
N ALA A 83 -58.11 6.36 -6.70
CA ALA A 83 -58.99 5.45 -6.00
C ALA A 83 -59.78 4.54 -6.96
N LYS A 84 -59.26 3.34 -7.23
CA LYS A 84 -60.13 2.17 -7.44
C LYS A 84 -60.83 1.85 -6.12
N GLY A 85 -62.08 1.40 -6.22
CA GLY A 85 -63.04 1.36 -5.10
C GLY A 85 -62.46 0.79 -3.81
N GLY A 86 -62.73 1.46 -2.69
CA GLY A 86 -62.11 1.19 -1.39
C GLY A 86 -62.36 -0.23 -0.89
N GLU A 87 -61.40 -1.12 -1.14
CA GLU A 87 -61.29 -2.37 -0.41
C GLU A 87 -61.15 -2.04 1.08
N LYS A 88 -62.10 -2.52 1.89
CA LYS A 88 -62.04 -2.36 3.35
C LYS A 88 -60.74 -2.99 3.82
N THR A 89 -59.79 -2.18 4.26
CA THR A 89 -58.45 -2.63 4.64
C THR A 89 -58.58 -3.72 5.71
N LYS A 90 -58.38 -4.97 5.30
CA LYS A 90 -58.55 -6.12 6.18
C LYS A 90 -57.48 -6.03 7.26
N ASP A 91 -57.89 -6.14 8.53
CA ASP A 91 -56.95 -6.17 9.63
C ASP A 91 -55.97 -7.33 9.45
N THR A 92 -54.68 -6.99 9.35
CA THR A 92 -53.57 -7.91 9.14
C THR A 92 -53.06 -8.49 10.46
N ARG A 93 -53.50 -7.96 11.60
CA ARG A 93 -53.10 -8.41 12.93
C ARG A 93 -53.85 -9.70 13.28
N PRO A 94 -53.16 -10.75 13.79
CA PRO A 94 -53.80 -12.01 14.14
C PRO A 94 -54.50 -11.91 15.51
N LEU A 95 -55.53 -11.05 15.61
CA LEU A 95 -56.15 -10.69 16.89
C LEU A 95 -56.71 -11.89 17.68
N HIS A 96 -57.18 -12.93 16.98
CA HIS A 96 -57.69 -14.16 17.59
C HIS A 96 -56.62 -15.25 17.82
N ASP A 97 -55.36 -15.01 17.46
CA ASP A 97 -54.26 -15.89 17.89
C ASP A 97 -53.97 -15.70 19.39
N LYS A 98 -53.78 -16.82 20.09
CA LYS A 98 -53.53 -16.84 21.53
C LYS A 98 -52.19 -16.22 21.89
N ILE A 99 -51.15 -16.38 21.04
CA ILE A 99 -49.81 -15.85 21.32
C ILE A 99 -49.82 -14.32 21.13
N TYR A 100 -50.38 -13.84 20.02
CA TYR A 100 -50.56 -12.41 19.77
C TYR A 100 -51.43 -11.73 20.83
N PHE A 101 -52.57 -12.34 21.20
CA PHE A 101 -53.45 -11.84 22.25
C PHE A 101 -52.72 -11.74 23.60
N GLN A 102 -52.05 -12.80 24.05
CA GLN A 102 -51.29 -12.78 25.30
C GLN A 102 -50.16 -11.74 25.29
N LYS A 103 -49.46 -11.58 24.15
CA LYS A 103 -48.43 -10.54 23.98
C LYS A 103 -49.03 -9.14 24.09
N SER A 104 -50.12 -8.86 23.38
CA SER A 104 -50.79 -7.55 23.38
C SER A 104 -51.33 -7.19 24.77
N THR A 105 -51.98 -8.15 25.43
CA THR A 105 -52.40 -8.01 26.84
C THR A 105 -51.22 -7.68 27.75
N LYS A 106 -50.09 -8.40 27.61
CA LYS A 106 -48.90 -8.15 28.42
C LYS A 106 -48.32 -6.75 28.17
N GLN A 107 -48.14 -6.34 26.93
CA GLN A 107 -47.60 -5.02 26.56
C GLN A 107 -48.49 -3.88 27.10
N LEU A 108 -49.81 -4.05 27.07
CA LEU A 108 -50.76 -3.09 27.64
C LEU A 108 -50.69 -3.06 29.18
N CYS A 109 -50.52 -4.20 29.85
CA CYS A 109 -50.28 -4.24 31.31
C CYS A 109 -49.02 -3.47 31.69
N GLU A 110 -47.91 -3.73 31.00
CA GLU A 110 -46.60 -3.12 31.29
C GLU A 110 -46.66 -1.60 31.13
N PHE A 111 -47.19 -1.09 30.01
CA PHE A 111 -47.32 0.35 29.79
C PHE A 111 -48.24 1.06 30.80
N LEU A 112 -49.39 0.47 31.14
CA LEU A 112 -50.30 1.09 32.11
C LEU A 112 -49.67 1.20 33.51
N LEU A 113 -48.86 0.22 33.91
CA LEU A 113 -48.09 0.27 35.16
C LEU A 113 -46.93 1.29 35.07
N GLU A 114 -46.21 1.35 33.93
CA GLU A 114 -45.15 2.34 33.68
C GLU A 114 -45.65 3.80 33.75
N GLN A 115 -46.89 4.05 33.32
CA GLN A 115 -47.50 5.38 33.33
C GLN A 115 -48.29 5.68 34.61
N GLY A 116 -48.24 4.81 35.62
CA GLY A 116 -48.82 5.08 36.95
C GLY A 116 -50.34 4.84 37.06
N PHE A 117 -50.96 4.08 36.16
CA PHE A 117 -52.34 3.63 36.34
C PHE A 117 -52.49 2.83 37.64
N GLU A 118 -53.61 2.99 38.35
CA GLU A 118 -53.79 2.46 39.71
C GLU A 118 -53.50 0.95 39.81
N SER A 119 -52.36 0.62 40.43
CA SER A 119 -51.80 -0.73 40.54
C SER A 119 -52.72 -1.76 41.24
N GLN A 120 -53.78 -1.32 41.90
CA GLN A 120 -54.75 -2.20 42.57
C GLN A 120 -55.81 -2.77 41.60
N LEU A 121 -56.05 -2.07 40.48
CA LEU A 121 -57.08 -2.45 39.51
C LEU A 121 -56.55 -3.42 38.46
N ILE A 122 -55.31 -3.31 37.99
CA ILE A 122 -54.80 -4.13 36.87
C ILE A 122 -53.89 -5.27 37.34
N ASN A 123 -54.28 -6.49 36.94
CA ASN A 123 -53.44 -7.69 36.97
C ASN A 123 -53.52 -8.35 35.58
N PRO A 124 -52.45 -8.95 35.03
CA PRO A 124 -52.50 -9.63 33.73
C PRO A 124 -53.57 -10.73 33.61
N ARG A 125 -54.05 -11.29 34.73
CA ARG A 125 -55.20 -12.22 34.75
C ARG A 125 -56.55 -11.51 34.61
N LYS A 126 -56.72 -10.30 35.16
CA LYS A 126 -57.94 -9.49 34.98
C LYS A 126 -58.08 -9.07 33.51
N LEU A 127 -57.00 -8.63 32.86
CA LEU A 127 -57.02 -8.22 31.45
C LEU A 127 -57.18 -9.35 30.42
N GLN A 128 -57.24 -10.62 30.84
CA GLN A 128 -57.73 -11.70 29.97
C GLN A 128 -59.26 -11.65 29.78
N ASN A 129 -59.99 -11.21 30.82
CA ASN A 129 -61.44 -11.13 30.87
C ASN A 129 -61.90 -9.85 31.63
N PRO A 130 -61.55 -8.64 31.14
CA PRO A 130 -61.89 -7.40 31.81
C PRO A 130 -63.40 -7.11 31.72
N THR A 131 -63.93 -6.36 32.68
CA THR A 131 -65.31 -5.87 32.62
C THR A 131 -65.42 -4.66 31.68
N THR A 132 -66.64 -4.31 31.28
CA THR A 132 -66.92 -3.06 30.53
C THR A 132 -66.33 -1.85 31.25
N HIS A 133 -66.47 -1.75 32.58
CA HIS A 133 -65.93 -0.65 33.37
C HIS A 133 -64.40 -0.56 33.28
N ASP A 134 -63.69 -1.67 33.44
CA ASP A 134 -62.22 -1.70 33.34
C ASP A 134 -61.73 -1.24 31.96
N ILE A 135 -62.40 -1.69 30.90
CA ILE A 135 -62.08 -1.29 29.51
C ILE A 135 -62.27 0.21 29.31
N LEU A 136 -63.35 0.78 29.86
CA LEU A 136 -63.66 2.21 29.73
C LEU A 136 -62.69 3.08 30.53
N GLN A 137 -62.28 2.66 31.74
CA GLN A 137 -61.23 3.34 32.50
C GLN A 137 -59.89 3.32 31.76
N ILE A 138 -59.51 2.18 31.17
CA ILE A 138 -58.26 2.06 30.39
C ILE A 138 -58.30 2.93 29.14
N PHE A 139 -59.42 2.97 28.42
CA PHE A 139 -59.58 3.86 27.27
C PHE A 139 -59.47 5.33 27.70
N SER A 140 -60.18 5.73 28.76
CA SER A 140 -60.18 7.11 29.26
C SER A 140 -58.79 7.56 29.68
N PHE A 141 -58.04 6.72 30.40
CA PHE A 141 -56.66 7.01 30.81
C PHE A 141 -55.73 7.16 29.60
N LEU A 142 -55.73 6.20 28.66
CA LEU A 142 -54.90 6.29 27.46
C LEU A 142 -55.24 7.52 26.60
N TYR A 143 -56.51 7.92 26.53
CA TYR A 143 -56.93 9.09 25.76
C TYR A 143 -56.59 10.41 26.48
N GLN A 144 -56.66 10.46 27.81
CA GLN A 144 -56.21 11.60 28.63
C GLN A 144 -54.72 11.93 28.46
N MET A 145 -53.90 10.94 28.07
CA MET A 145 -52.49 11.16 27.73
C MET A 145 -52.27 11.89 26.39
N ILE A 146 -53.32 12.05 25.58
CA ILE A 146 -53.34 12.87 24.36
C ILE A 146 -54.10 14.18 24.63
N GLU A 147 -55.29 14.07 25.24
CA GLU A 147 -56.20 15.18 25.54
C GLU A 147 -56.44 15.30 27.06
N PRO A 148 -55.64 16.11 27.79
CA PRO A 148 -55.65 16.16 29.27
C PRO A 148 -56.99 16.54 29.92
N HIS A 149 -57.91 17.12 29.16
CA HIS A 149 -59.24 17.53 29.63
C HIS A 149 -60.34 16.52 29.30
N TYR A 150 -60.01 15.35 28.74
CA TYR A 150 -61.00 14.33 28.43
C TYR A 150 -61.63 13.70 29.69
N GLY A 151 -62.96 13.74 29.77
CA GLY A 151 -63.75 12.95 30.70
C GLY A 151 -64.67 12.00 29.93
N LEU A 152 -64.74 10.74 30.37
CA LEU A 152 -65.62 9.73 29.77
C LEU A 152 -67.10 10.13 29.89
N ILE A 153 -67.83 10.13 28.77
CA ILE A 153 -69.27 10.44 28.73
C ILE A 153 -70.10 9.15 28.75
N ASP A 154 -71.31 9.20 29.30
CA ASP A 154 -72.27 8.08 29.38
C ASP A 154 -72.57 7.36 28.05
N LYS A 155 -72.31 8.01 26.90
CA LYS A 155 -72.54 7.49 25.53
C LYS A 155 -71.27 6.93 24.89
N TYR A 156 -70.49 6.18 25.67
CA TYR A 156 -69.22 5.60 25.26
C TYR A 156 -69.31 4.76 23.97
N GLU A 157 -70.48 4.21 23.64
CA GLU A 157 -70.67 3.35 22.48
C GLU A 157 -70.72 4.08 21.13
N GLU A 158 -71.00 5.38 21.16
CA GLU A 158 -70.92 6.29 20.00
C GLU A 158 -69.61 7.08 20.02
N GLU A 159 -69.14 7.43 21.23
CA GLU A 159 -67.94 8.22 21.44
C GLU A 159 -66.65 7.46 21.11
N ILE A 160 -66.43 6.25 21.63
CA ILE A 160 -65.17 5.52 21.41
C ILE A 160 -64.92 5.26 19.91
N PRO A 161 -65.91 4.81 19.09
CA PRO A 161 -65.74 4.72 17.64
C PRO A 161 -65.50 6.06 16.94
N ARG A 162 -66.05 7.17 17.46
CA ARG A 162 -65.81 8.52 16.94
C ARG A 162 -64.37 8.95 17.19
N LEU A 163 -63.92 8.94 18.45
CA LEU A 163 -62.57 9.35 18.85
C LEU A 163 -61.47 8.52 18.17
N LEU A 164 -61.66 7.20 18.05
CA LEU A 164 -60.73 6.34 17.31
C LEU A 164 -60.69 6.70 15.81
N LYS A 165 -61.83 7.01 15.18
CA LYS A 165 -61.89 7.45 13.79
C LYS A 165 -61.23 8.81 13.59
N ASP A 166 -61.39 9.74 14.54
CA ASP A 166 -60.80 11.08 14.47
C ASP A 166 -59.27 11.02 14.65
N LEU A 167 -58.77 10.09 15.48
CA LEU A 167 -57.35 9.68 15.53
C LEU A 167 -56.89 8.83 14.31
N GLN A 168 -57.73 8.68 13.28
CA GLN A 168 -57.46 7.93 12.04
C GLN A 168 -57.20 6.41 12.22
N TYR A 169 -57.82 5.78 13.22
CA TYR A 169 -57.74 4.32 13.41
C TYR A 169 -58.30 3.56 12.19
N PRO A 170 -57.52 2.71 11.51
CA PRO A 170 -57.90 2.13 10.22
C PRO A 170 -58.98 1.03 10.28
N PHE A 171 -59.35 0.55 11.47
CA PHE A 171 -60.24 -0.60 11.66
C PHE A 171 -61.50 -0.21 12.46
N PRO A 172 -62.54 0.33 11.81
CA PRO A 172 -63.68 0.95 12.51
C PRO A 172 -64.46 -0.06 13.36
N LEU A 173 -64.58 0.24 14.66
CA LEU A 173 -65.40 -0.52 15.60
C LEU A 173 -66.89 -0.15 15.43
N THR A 174 -67.79 -1.13 15.55
CA THR A 174 -69.24 -0.88 15.39
C THR A 174 -69.90 -0.53 16.73
N LYS A 175 -70.98 0.25 16.72
CA LYS A 175 -71.78 0.54 17.93
C LYS A 175 -72.25 -0.75 18.64
N SER A 176 -72.62 -1.78 17.87
CA SER A 176 -72.92 -3.13 18.39
C SER A 176 -71.74 -3.82 19.09
N SER A 177 -70.51 -3.61 18.63
CA SER A 177 -69.29 -4.09 19.30
C SER A 177 -69.06 -3.38 20.64
N MET A 178 -69.48 -2.12 20.79
CA MET A 178 -69.30 -1.35 22.02
C MET A 178 -70.32 -1.75 23.11
N TYR A 179 -71.55 -2.12 22.75
CA TYR A 179 -72.47 -2.75 23.71
C TYR A 179 -71.99 -4.13 24.19
N THR A 180 -71.15 -4.83 23.41
CA THR A 180 -70.58 -6.15 23.76
C THR A 180 -69.07 -6.12 24.00
N ILE A 181 -68.54 -4.98 24.45
CA ILE A 181 -67.10 -4.68 24.46
C ILE A 181 -66.24 -5.70 25.25
N ALA A 182 -66.78 -6.27 26.33
CA ALA A 182 -66.16 -7.30 27.15
C ALA A 182 -66.43 -8.77 26.68
N ALA A 183 -67.20 -8.98 25.61
CA ALA A 183 -67.55 -10.33 25.15
C ALA A 183 -66.32 -11.05 24.56
N PRO A 184 -66.12 -12.37 24.79
CA PRO A 184 -64.90 -13.07 24.36
C PRO A 184 -64.56 -13.05 22.86
N HIS A 185 -65.54 -12.81 21.99
CA HIS A 185 -65.34 -12.64 20.55
C HIS A 185 -65.05 -11.19 20.13
N THR A 186 -65.46 -10.21 20.94
CA THR A 186 -65.29 -8.77 20.69
C THR A 186 -64.02 -8.24 21.36
N TRP A 187 -63.72 -8.68 22.58
CA TRP A 187 -62.55 -8.22 23.36
C TRP A 187 -61.23 -8.27 22.58
N PRO A 188 -60.90 -9.29 21.76
CA PRO A 188 -59.68 -9.27 20.94
C PRO A 188 -59.59 -8.10 19.94
N GLN A 189 -60.73 -7.62 19.43
CA GLN A 189 -60.80 -6.46 18.54
C GLN A 189 -60.61 -5.14 19.31
N VAL A 190 -61.19 -5.06 20.50
CA VAL A 190 -61.07 -3.91 21.41
C VAL A 190 -59.66 -3.80 21.98
N LEU A 191 -59.06 -4.90 22.42
CA LEU A 191 -57.65 -4.99 22.81
C LEU A 191 -56.73 -4.56 21.66
N GLY A 192 -57.06 -4.95 20.42
CA GLY A 192 -56.37 -4.47 19.23
C GLY A 192 -56.45 -2.94 19.05
N ALA A 193 -57.58 -2.32 19.42
CA ALA A 193 -57.72 -0.86 19.39
C ALA A 193 -56.97 -0.17 20.56
N LEU A 194 -57.03 -0.72 21.78
CA LEU A 194 -56.30 -0.19 22.94
C LEU A 194 -54.79 -0.33 22.78
N THR A 195 -54.31 -1.44 22.24
CA THR A 195 -52.88 -1.66 21.94
C THR A 195 -52.38 -0.69 20.86
N TRP A 196 -53.23 -0.38 19.87
CA TRP A 196 -52.91 0.67 18.89
C TRP A 196 -52.91 2.06 19.53
N LEU A 197 -53.91 2.40 20.35
CA LEU A 197 -53.99 3.69 21.04
C LEU A 197 -52.77 3.90 21.96
N MET A 198 -52.34 2.88 22.68
CA MET A 198 -51.09 2.87 23.46
C MET A 198 -49.86 3.22 22.60
N GLU A 199 -49.71 2.62 21.42
CA GLU A 199 -48.58 2.96 20.53
C GLU A 199 -48.72 4.37 19.93
N THR A 200 -49.95 4.84 19.66
CA THR A 200 -50.24 6.24 19.29
C THR A 200 -49.85 7.21 20.41
N VAL A 201 -50.13 6.90 21.67
CA VAL A 201 -49.67 7.69 22.85
C VAL A 201 -48.14 7.72 22.93
N LYS A 202 -47.46 6.57 22.77
CA LYS A 202 -45.98 6.52 22.76
C LYS A 202 -45.37 7.33 21.62
N LEU A 203 -46.03 7.38 20.46
CA LEU A 203 -45.62 8.23 19.34
C LEU A 203 -45.85 9.71 19.66
N TYR A 204 -47.01 10.08 20.20
CA TYR A 204 -47.34 11.44 20.62
C TYR A 204 -46.34 11.98 21.65
N GLN A 205 -46.09 11.22 22.73
CA GLN A 205 -45.08 11.56 23.74
C GLN A 205 -43.68 11.79 23.14
N ARG A 206 -43.24 10.94 22.20
CA ARG A 206 -41.96 11.10 21.50
C ARG A 206 -41.94 12.35 20.63
N CYS A 207 -43.02 12.64 19.91
CA CYS A 207 -43.11 13.86 19.09
C CYS A 207 -43.06 15.13 19.96
N CYS A 208 -43.82 15.18 21.06
CA CYS A 208 -43.80 16.32 21.99
C CYS A 208 -42.40 16.55 22.60
N THR A 209 -41.73 15.49 23.06
CA THR A 209 -40.36 15.60 23.60
C THR A 209 -39.35 16.01 22.53
N ASN A 210 -39.40 15.40 21.34
CA ASN A 210 -38.44 15.69 20.27
C ASN A 210 -38.64 17.07 19.63
N MET A 211 -39.84 17.65 19.70
CA MET A 211 -40.08 19.04 19.26
C MET A 211 -39.16 20.04 19.98
N SER A 212 -38.82 19.75 21.25
CA SER A 212 -37.87 20.55 22.06
C SER A 212 -36.39 20.30 21.75
N LEU A 213 -36.04 19.35 20.87
CA LEU A 213 -34.66 18.91 20.63
C LEU A 213 -34.12 19.29 19.24
N TYR A 214 -34.95 19.84 18.34
CA TYR A 214 -34.56 20.19 16.96
C TYR A 214 -33.51 21.31 16.83
N GLY A 215 -33.16 22.02 17.90
CA GLY A 215 -32.13 23.08 17.85
C GLY A 215 -30.68 22.58 17.76
N ASN A 216 -30.39 21.35 18.23
CA ASN A 216 -29.05 21.02 18.74
C ASN A 216 -28.18 20.11 17.85
N ASP A 217 -28.37 20.16 16.53
CA ASP A 217 -27.41 19.56 15.57
C ASP A 217 -26.18 20.48 15.38
N GLU A 218 -25.02 20.03 15.86
CA GLU A 218 -23.73 20.72 15.76
C GLU A 218 -23.11 20.59 14.35
N SER A 219 -23.58 19.66 13.51
CA SER A 219 -23.06 19.40 12.15
C SER A 219 -23.59 20.39 11.09
N ALA A 220 -23.97 21.60 11.51
CA ALA A 220 -24.65 22.61 10.71
C ALA A 220 -23.65 23.55 9.98
N GLY A 221 -23.80 23.68 8.67
CA GLY A 221 -22.99 24.55 7.81
C GLY A 221 -23.24 26.05 8.05
N ILE A 222 -22.46 26.92 7.43
CA ILE A 222 -22.56 28.37 7.67
C ILE A 222 -23.94 28.94 7.28
N PHE A 223 -24.55 28.45 6.20
CA PHE A 223 -25.93 28.82 5.83
C PHE A 223 -26.97 28.31 6.86
N ASP A 224 -26.79 27.10 7.39
CA ASP A 224 -27.65 26.56 8.44
C ASP A 224 -27.52 27.38 9.74
N LYS A 225 -26.35 28.00 10.00
CA LYS A 225 -26.15 28.90 11.16
C LYS A 225 -26.90 30.22 11.01
N GLU A 226 -27.03 30.77 9.80
CA GLU A 226 -27.84 31.97 9.55
C GLU A 226 -29.33 31.68 9.73
N GLU A 227 -29.84 30.57 9.18
CA GLU A 227 -31.24 30.17 9.38
C GLU A 227 -31.52 29.88 10.87
N LYS A 228 -30.63 29.15 11.56
CA LYS A 228 -30.74 28.91 13.01
C LYS A 228 -30.71 30.21 13.83
N ARG A 229 -29.98 31.24 13.38
CA ARG A 229 -29.97 32.56 14.04
C ARG A 229 -31.32 33.28 13.86
N GLU A 230 -31.90 33.28 12.66
CA GLU A 230 -33.24 33.84 12.44
C GLU A 230 -34.31 33.08 13.24
N GLN A 231 -34.24 31.74 13.25
CA GLN A 231 -35.10 30.88 14.07
C GLN A 231 -34.95 31.21 15.57
N LYS A 232 -33.72 31.39 16.08
CA LYS A 232 -33.48 31.74 17.50
C LYS A 232 -33.99 33.14 17.84
N CYS A 233 -33.77 34.14 16.98
CA CYS A 233 -34.33 35.48 17.16
C CYS A 233 -35.87 35.45 17.16
N THR A 234 -36.48 34.61 16.33
CA THR A 234 -37.94 34.40 16.27
C THR A 234 -38.46 33.72 17.54
N GLU A 235 -37.76 32.70 18.05
CA GLU A 235 -38.08 32.05 19.33
C GLU A 235 -38.02 33.04 20.50
N LEU A 236 -36.96 33.86 20.57
CA LEU A 236 -36.81 34.90 21.59
C LEU A 236 -37.93 35.96 21.52
N PHE A 237 -38.32 36.37 20.31
CA PHE A 237 -39.43 37.31 20.10
C PHE A 237 -40.77 36.70 20.54
N ASN A 238 -41.07 35.46 20.12
CA ASN A 238 -42.32 34.78 20.46
C ASN A 238 -42.43 34.58 21.99
N ASN A 239 -41.38 34.11 22.65
CA ASN A 239 -41.34 33.95 24.11
C ASN A 239 -41.57 35.29 24.85
N TYR A 240 -40.96 36.39 24.36
CA TYR A 240 -41.22 37.73 24.89
C TYR A 240 -42.69 38.15 24.70
N VAL A 241 -43.28 37.90 23.53
CA VAL A 241 -44.70 38.18 23.26
C VAL A 241 -45.61 37.35 24.16
N ASP A 242 -45.39 36.05 24.30
CA ASP A 242 -46.18 35.16 25.15
C ASP A 242 -46.12 35.62 26.63
N MET A 243 -44.91 35.88 27.14
CA MET A 243 -44.72 36.33 28.53
C MET A 243 -45.35 37.71 28.80
N THR A 244 -45.23 38.66 27.87
CA THR A 244 -45.85 39.99 28.03
C THR A 244 -47.36 39.96 27.83
N TYR A 245 -47.88 39.08 26.96
CA TYR A 245 -49.31 38.90 26.78
C TYR A 245 -49.97 38.22 27.99
N ILE A 246 -49.29 37.25 28.62
CA ILE A 246 -49.72 36.66 29.90
C ILE A 246 -49.74 37.73 31.02
N GLN A 247 -48.72 38.60 31.08
CA GLN A 247 -48.67 39.72 32.04
C GLN A 247 -49.81 40.72 31.80
N PHE A 248 -50.07 41.08 30.55
CA PHE A 248 -51.20 41.94 30.15
C PHE A 248 -52.56 41.34 30.53
N LEU A 249 -52.78 40.03 30.29
CA LEU A 249 -54.00 39.32 30.71
C LEU A 249 -54.15 39.23 32.24
N GLN A 250 -53.06 39.34 32.99
CA GLN A 250 -53.05 39.44 34.46
C GLN A 250 -53.20 40.89 34.97
N GLY A 251 -53.32 41.87 34.07
CA GLY A 251 -53.48 43.30 34.41
C GLY A 251 -52.18 44.03 34.72
N ALA A 252 -51.02 43.46 34.39
CA ALA A 252 -49.72 44.12 34.50
C ALA A 252 -49.33 44.81 33.18
N ASP A 253 -49.02 46.11 33.26
CA ASP A 253 -48.69 46.98 32.11
C ASP A 253 -47.22 47.46 32.14
N ASP A 254 -46.40 46.94 33.06
CA ASP A 254 -45.03 47.43 33.27
C ASP A 254 -44.01 46.81 32.28
N GLY A 255 -44.16 45.53 31.94
CA GLY A 255 -43.43 44.79 30.88
C GLY A 255 -41.89 44.72 31.03
N GLY A 256 -41.33 45.48 31.97
CA GLY A 256 -39.89 45.76 32.08
C GLY A 256 -39.08 44.58 32.59
N ALA A 257 -39.70 43.59 33.23
CA ALA A 257 -39.04 42.31 33.54
C ALA A 257 -38.72 41.54 32.25
N ALA A 258 -39.75 41.24 31.44
CA ALA A 258 -39.60 40.53 30.16
C ALA A 258 -38.68 41.30 29.19
N LYS A 259 -38.82 42.62 29.10
CA LYS A 259 -37.97 43.44 28.20
C LYS A 259 -36.49 43.43 28.61
N ARG A 260 -36.19 43.44 29.92
CA ARG A 260 -34.80 43.34 30.41
C ARG A 260 -34.20 41.96 30.14
N ASP A 261 -35.00 40.90 30.24
CA ASP A 261 -34.50 39.55 29.97
C ASP A 261 -34.29 39.29 28.48
N LEU A 262 -35.24 39.70 27.61
CA LEU A 262 -35.02 39.71 26.15
C LEU A 262 -33.74 40.50 25.78
N SER A 263 -33.53 41.66 26.40
CA SER A 263 -32.32 42.48 26.19
C SER A 263 -31.03 41.81 26.68
N ARG A 264 -31.10 40.85 27.60
CA ARG A 264 -29.98 40.01 28.03
C ARG A 264 -29.75 38.87 27.03
N GLN A 265 -30.81 38.17 26.63
CA GLN A 265 -30.70 37.04 25.70
C GLN A 265 -30.20 37.47 24.32
N ILE A 266 -30.67 38.61 23.79
CA ILE A 266 -30.18 39.20 22.53
C ILE A 266 -28.68 39.55 22.61
N LYS A 267 -28.18 40.06 23.75
CA LYS A 267 -26.75 40.32 23.93
C LYS A 267 -25.92 39.03 23.88
N GLY A 268 -26.37 37.97 24.54
CA GLY A 268 -25.72 36.66 24.47
C GLY A 268 -25.64 36.09 23.05
N VAL A 269 -26.63 36.37 22.19
CA VAL A 269 -26.56 36.02 20.76
C VAL A 269 -25.49 36.85 20.05
N HIS A 270 -25.46 38.18 20.25
CA HIS A 270 -24.44 39.06 19.66
C HIS A 270 -23.01 38.72 20.10
N GLU A 271 -22.81 38.37 21.37
CA GLU A 271 -21.51 37.93 21.91
C GLU A 271 -21.02 36.64 21.21
N MET A 272 -21.93 35.75 20.78
CA MET A 272 -21.57 34.57 19.97
C MET A 272 -21.32 34.93 18.49
N ASP A 273 -22.04 35.91 17.93
CA ASP A 273 -21.79 36.43 16.59
C ASP A 273 -20.38 37.05 16.49
N GLU A 274 -19.98 37.85 17.49
CA GLU A 274 -18.66 38.49 17.55
C GLU A 274 -17.51 37.46 17.62
N LEU A 275 -17.67 36.39 18.39
CA LEU A 275 -16.72 35.27 18.42
C LEU A 275 -16.63 34.53 17.08
N LEU A 276 -17.77 34.33 16.39
CA LEU A 276 -17.79 33.70 15.07
C LEU A 276 -17.10 34.58 14.01
N VAL A 277 -17.30 35.90 14.06
CA VAL A 277 -16.59 36.85 13.18
C VAL A 277 -15.08 36.77 13.41
N HIS A 278 -14.62 36.79 14.67
CA HIS A 278 -13.18 36.71 14.98
C HIS A 278 -12.52 35.38 14.61
N GLU A 279 -13.27 34.27 14.55
CA GLU A 279 -12.75 33.01 14.03
C GLU A 279 -12.63 33.04 12.50
N LEU A 280 -13.67 33.54 11.80
CA LEU A 280 -13.64 33.72 10.33
C LEU A 280 -12.57 34.72 9.87
N GLU A 281 -12.30 35.78 10.65
CA GLU A 281 -11.18 36.69 10.42
C GLU A 281 -9.82 36.00 10.55
N ARG A 282 -9.68 35.05 11.48
CA ARG A 282 -8.46 34.26 11.66
C ARG A 282 -8.26 33.25 10.54
N GLU A 283 -9.30 32.51 10.15
CA GLU A 283 -9.27 31.62 8.98
C GLU A 283 -8.91 32.40 7.71
N LYS A 284 -9.53 33.57 7.50
CA LYS A 284 -9.19 34.49 6.39
C LYS A 284 -7.72 34.88 6.40
N HIS A 285 -7.16 35.28 7.54
CA HIS A 285 -5.74 35.64 7.64
C HIS A 285 -4.83 34.45 7.32
N GLN A 286 -5.18 33.24 7.77
CA GLN A 286 -4.42 32.02 7.44
C GLN A 286 -4.43 31.75 5.93
N PHE A 287 -5.59 31.87 5.27
CA PHE A 287 -5.67 31.74 3.80
C PHE A 287 -4.91 32.84 3.04
N GLU A 288 -4.86 34.07 3.56
CA GLU A 288 -4.07 35.16 2.97
C GLU A 288 -2.55 34.91 3.13
N GLU A 289 -2.12 34.33 4.25
CA GLU A 289 -0.72 33.92 4.48
C GLU A 289 -0.32 32.72 3.60
N ASP A 290 -1.18 31.69 3.50
CA ASP A 290 -0.96 30.54 2.61
C ASP A 290 -0.91 30.94 1.13
N LEU A 291 -1.76 31.87 0.70
CA LEU A 291 -1.71 32.44 -0.65
C LEU A 291 -0.38 33.15 -0.91
N ALA A 292 0.09 34.00 0.02
CA ALA A 292 1.38 34.67 -0.10
C ALA A 292 2.54 33.66 -0.14
N ASN A 293 2.50 32.60 0.66
CA ASN A 293 3.48 31.51 0.64
C ASN A 293 3.49 30.77 -0.71
N ILE A 294 2.32 30.47 -1.28
CA ILE A 294 2.19 29.83 -2.61
C ILE A 294 2.71 30.76 -3.72
N GLU A 295 2.44 32.07 -3.65
CA GLU A 295 2.95 33.04 -4.62
C GLU A 295 4.48 33.18 -4.56
N ASN A 296 5.05 33.21 -3.35
CA ASN A 296 6.50 33.20 -3.15
C ASN A 296 7.14 31.91 -3.71
N MET A 297 6.60 30.73 -3.38
CA MET A 297 7.08 29.45 -3.93
C MET A 297 6.99 29.40 -5.46
N LYS A 298 5.95 30.00 -6.05
CA LYS A 298 5.75 30.10 -7.50
C LYS A 298 6.74 31.08 -8.16
N ALA A 299 7.16 32.13 -7.46
CA ALA A 299 8.20 33.06 -7.92
C ALA A 299 9.61 32.43 -7.88
N GLU A 300 9.91 31.62 -6.86
CA GLU A 300 11.19 30.88 -6.74
C GLU A 300 11.30 29.67 -7.67
N ALA A 301 10.17 29.01 -7.98
CA ALA A 301 10.11 27.81 -8.82
C ALA A 301 10.91 27.90 -10.15
N PRO A 302 10.81 28.96 -10.97
CA PRO A 302 11.60 29.07 -12.21
C PRO A 302 13.11 29.20 -11.99
N GLU A 303 13.57 29.69 -10.83
CA GLU A 303 15.01 29.75 -10.51
C GLU A 303 15.52 28.39 -10.02
N LYS A 304 14.79 27.76 -9.10
CA LYS A 304 15.06 26.40 -8.62
C LYS A 304 15.07 25.37 -9.77
N LEU A 305 14.16 25.52 -10.74
CA LEU A 305 14.11 24.70 -11.95
C LEU A 305 15.32 24.91 -12.88
N LYS A 306 15.80 26.16 -13.04
CA LYS A 306 17.01 26.46 -13.83
C LYS A 306 18.26 25.85 -13.19
N ALA A 307 18.42 25.98 -11.87
CA ALA A 307 19.54 25.38 -11.15
C ALA A 307 19.56 23.85 -11.32
N LEU A 308 18.43 23.18 -11.09
CA LEU A 308 18.30 21.73 -11.27
C LEU A 308 18.58 21.28 -12.72
N HIS A 309 18.20 22.09 -13.72
CA HIS A 309 18.51 21.81 -15.12
C HIS A 309 20.01 21.97 -15.42
N GLN A 310 20.70 22.94 -14.83
CA GLN A 310 22.15 23.11 -14.96
C GLN A 310 22.91 21.95 -14.29
N ASP A 311 22.49 21.51 -13.10
CA ASP A 311 23.06 20.34 -12.43
C ASP A 311 22.86 19.07 -13.26
N LEU A 312 21.66 18.86 -13.82
CA LEU A 312 21.39 17.73 -14.72
C LEU A 312 22.32 17.74 -15.95
N GLN A 313 22.54 18.90 -16.58
CA GLN A 313 23.50 19.02 -17.69
C GLN A 313 24.93 18.68 -17.26
N GLN A 314 25.39 19.15 -16.08
CA GLN A 314 26.69 18.77 -15.54
C GLN A 314 26.83 17.26 -15.29
N TRP A 315 25.78 16.62 -14.77
CA TRP A 315 25.78 15.17 -14.54
C TRP A 315 25.82 14.37 -15.84
N LEU A 316 25.10 14.80 -16.87
CA LEU A 316 25.16 14.20 -18.20
C LEU A 316 26.55 14.33 -18.83
N GLN A 317 27.19 15.51 -18.74
CA GLN A 317 28.58 15.70 -19.20
C GLN A 317 29.58 14.83 -18.42
N LYS A 318 29.43 14.72 -17.09
CA LYS A 318 30.25 13.82 -16.26
C LYS A 318 30.05 12.36 -16.68
N GLN A 319 28.83 11.93 -16.96
CA GLN A 319 28.52 10.58 -17.42
C GLN A 319 29.17 10.29 -18.79
N GLU A 320 29.04 11.20 -19.76
CA GLU A 320 29.64 11.06 -21.09
C GLU A 320 31.18 10.98 -21.01
N ASN A 321 31.81 11.81 -20.18
CA ASN A 321 33.27 11.80 -19.98
C ASN A 321 33.74 10.52 -19.28
N LEU A 322 32.99 10.00 -18.30
CA LEU A 322 33.29 8.71 -17.67
C LEU A 322 33.11 7.53 -18.65
N GLN A 323 32.11 7.58 -19.55
CA GLN A 323 31.94 6.56 -20.59
C GLN A 323 33.11 6.56 -21.59
N LYS A 324 33.60 7.74 -22.02
CA LYS A 324 34.80 7.87 -22.85
C LYS A 324 36.02 7.26 -22.16
N TYR A 325 36.28 7.66 -20.91
CA TYR A 325 37.40 7.13 -20.11
C TYR A 325 37.32 5.60 -19.92
N ILE A 326 36.13 5.04 -19.69
CA ILE A 326 35.94 3.58 -19.64
C ILE A 326 36.33 2.94 -20.97
N SER A 327 35.87 3.48 -22.11
CA SER A 327 36.22 2.93 -23.44
C SER A 327 37.72 3.04 -23.77
N GLU A 328 38.39 4.10 -23.33
CA GLU A 328 39.85 4.26 -23.43
C GLU A 328 40.59 3.20 -22.60
N MET A 329 40.15 2.96 -21.35
CA MET A 329 40.72 1.95 -20.47
C MET A 329 40.45 0.52 -20.97
N GLU A 330 39.30 0.25 -21.57
CA GLU A 330 38.98 -1.03 -22.21
C GLU A 330 39.83 -1.27 -23.46
N SER A 331 40.02 -0.25 -24.30
CA SER A 331 40.92 -0.30 -25.45
C SER A 331 42.38 -0.55 -25.03
N HIS A 332 42.87 0.19 -24.03
CA HIS A 332 44.22 0.00 -23.49
C HIS A 332 44.41 -1.40 -22.90
N LYS A 333 43.45 -1.89 -22.09
CA LYS A 333 43.40 -3.26 -21.56
C LYS A 333 43.38 -4.32 -22.67
N SER A 334 42.69 -4.08 -23.79
CA SER A 334 42.71 -4.98 -24.95
C SER A 334 44.08 -4.99 -25.63
N SER A 335 44.72 -3.83 -25.81
CA SER A 335 46.05 -3.75 -26.42
C SER A 335 47.14 -4.40 -25.55
N LEU A 336 47.03 -4.29 -24.21
CA LEU A 336 47.91 -4.97 -23.27
C LEU A 336 47.71 -6.49 -23.26
N ARG A 337 46.47 -6.97 -23.40
CA ARG A 337 46.17 -8.40 -23.61
C ARG A 337 46.80 -8.91 -24.89
N GLN A 338 46.51 -8.29 -26.04
CA GLN A 338 47.10 -8.67 -27.32
C GLN A 338 48.64 -8.72 -27.27
N ARG A 339 49.27 -7.76 -26.58
CA ARG A 339 50.73 -7.77 -26.36
C ARG A 339 51.19 -8.94 -25.48
N LEU A 340 50.46 -9.27 -24.42
CA LEU A 340 50.74 -10.44 -23.57
C LEU A 340 50.60 -11.73 -24.39
N ASP A 341 49.50 -11.88 -25.13
CA ASP A 341 49.24 -13.03 -26.00
C ASP A 341 50.36 -13.21 -27.05
N THR A 342 50.86 -12.11 -27.67
CA THR A 342 52.00 -12.18 -28.59
C THR A 342 53.31 -12.56 -27.91
N VAL A 343 53.56 -12.07 -26.68
CA VAL A 343 54.77 -12.41 -25.92
C VAL A 343 54.74 -13.88 -25.51
N GLU A 344 53.60 -14.38 -25.04
CA GLU A 344 53.38 -15.79 -24.70
C GLU A 344 53.59 -16.71 -25.92
N SER A 345 53.10 -16.30 -27.11
CA SER A 345 53.39 -17.00 -28.37
C SER A 345 54.89 -17.03 -28.69
N THR A 346 55.60 -15.89 -28.57
CA THR A 346 57.05 -15.87 -28.83
C THR A 346 57.86 -16.66 -27.80
N ILE A 347 57.42 -16.71 -26.54
CA ILE A 347 58.05 -17.56 -25.51
C ILE A 347 57.90 -19.03 -25.92
N LEU A 348 56.68 -19.48 -26.27
CA LEU A 348 56.42 -20.85 -26.72
C LEU A 348 57.25 -21.23 -27.95
N GLU A 349 57.41 -20.31 -28.91
CA GLU A 349 58.28 -20.49 -30.07
C GLU A 349 59.75 -20.64 -29.66
N THR A 350 60.27 -19.75 -28.81
CA THR A 350 61.67 -19.84 -28.33
C THR A 350 61.95 -21.05 -27.44
N ASP A 351 60.99 -21.50 -26.62
CA ASP A 351 61.09 -22.74 -25.84
C ASP A 351 61.15 -23.96 -26.77
N LEU A 352 60.35 -23.96 -27.84
CA LEU A 352 60.36 -25.02 -28.85
C LEU A 352 61.65 -25.02 -29.70
N GLU A 353 62.25 -23.86 -29.93
CA GLU A 353 63.58 -23.75 -30.55
C GLU A 353 64.69 -24.23 -29.61
N HIS A 354 64.67 -23.80 -28.35
CA HIS A 354 65.62 -24.26 -27.32
C HIS A 354 65.53 -25.77 -27.08
N GLN A 355 64.34 -26.37 -27.15
CA GLN A 355 64.17 -27.84 -27.10
C GLN A 355 64.79 -28.55 -28.31
N LYS A 356 64.77 -27.96 -29.51
CA LYS A 356 65.48 -28.50 -30.68
C LYS A 356 67.00 -28.37 -30.52
N GLU A 357 67.48 -27.21 -30.07
CA GLU A 357 68.91 -26.96 -29.86
C GLU A 357 69.50 -27.88 -28.80
N THR A 358 68.83 -28.03 -27.65
CA THR A 358 69.28 -28.94 -26.58
C THR A 358 69.30 -30.40 -27.04
N ALA A 359 68.29 -30.85 -27.78
CA ALA A 359 68.28 -32.19 -28.39
C ALA A 359 69.41 -32.39 -29.41
N LEU A 360 69.77 -31.36 -30.20
CA LEU A 360 70.91 -31.40 -31.11
C LEU A 360 72.25 -31.41 -30.36
N VAL A 361 72.39 -30.62 -29.29
CA VAL A 361 73.57 -30.60 -28.43
C VAL A 361 73.78 -31.96 -27.76
N ASP A 362 72.72 -32.60 -27.26
CA ASP A 362 72.82 -33.94 -26.66
C ASP A 362 73.12 -35.02 -27.70
N HIS A 363 72.58 -34.91 -28.92
CA HIS A 363 72.98 -35.77 -30.04
C HIS A 363 74.47 -35.62 -30.38
N ILE A 364 75.00 -34.39 -30.38
CA ILE A 364 76.42 -34.11 -30.64
C ILE A 364 77.31 -34.66 -29.50
N LYS A 365 76.89 -34.57 -28.23
CA LYS A 365 77.59 -35.21 -27.10
C LYS A 365 77.70 -36.72 -27.30
N ILE A 366 76.60 -37.39 -27.64
CA ILE A 366 76.56 -38.84 -27.90
C ILE A 366 77.49 -39.21 -29.07
N GLN A 367 77.51 -38.42 -30.14
CA GLN A 367 78.46 -38.63 -31.25
C GLN A 367 79.92 -38.42 -30.82
N LEU A 368 80.21 -37.43 -29.97
CA LEU A 368 81.57 -37.14 -29.50
C LEU A 368 82.09 -38.23 -28.56
N GLU A 369 81.26 -38.71 -27.63
CA GLU A 369 81.56 -39.84 -26.74
C GLU A 369 81.88 -41.11 -27.55
N ALA A 370 81.12 -41.37 -28.62
CA ALA A 370 81.37 -42.47 -29.56
C ALA A 370 82.63 -42.32 -30.44
N GLN A 371 83.23 -41.11 -30.53
CA GLN A 371 84.36 -40.81 -31.42
C GLN A 371 85.73 -40.71 -30.71
N THR A 372 85.81 -40.94 -29.39
CA THR A 372 87.05 -40.75 -28.62
C THR A 372 88.17 -41.76 -28.96
N LEU A 373 88.96 -41.44 -29.99
CA LEU A 373 90.24 -42.08 -30.27
C LEU A 373 91.21 -41.90 -29.09
N PRO A 374 92.00 -42.92 -28.70
CA PRO A 374 92.81 -42.88 -27.49
C PRO A 374 93.97 -41.87 -27.58
N PRO A 375 94.25 -41.08 -26.51
CA PRO A 375 95.15 -39.93 -26.54
C PRO A 375 96.61 -40.26 -26.94
N CYS A 376 97.05 -41.51 -26.74
CA CYS A 376 98.38 -42.00 -27.13
C CYS A 376 98.70 -41.78 -28.64
N LYS A 377 97.69 -41.63 -29.51
CA LYS A 377 97.91 -41.30 -30.93
C LYS A 377 98.26 -39.82 -31.16
N VAL A 378 97.77 -38.91 -30.33
CA VAL A 378 98.01 -37.46 -30.45
C VAL A 378 99.42 -37.10 -29.98
N GLU A 379 99.92 -37.77 -28.95
CA GLU A 379 101.26 -37.55 -28.41
C GLU A 379 102.37 -38.00 -29.36
N LYS A 380 102.19 -39.16 -30.03
CA LYS A 380 103.14 -39.68 -31.02
C LYS A 380 103.34 -38.74 -32.21
N LEU A 381 102.26 -38.12 -32.70
CA LEU A 381 102.35 -37.11 -33.76
C LEU A 381 103.10 -35.83 -33.32
N LYS A 382 102.99 -35.45 -32.04
CA LYS A 382 103.75 -34.32 -31.47
C LYS A 382 105.24 -34.61 -31.29
N GLN A 383 105.63 -35.88 -31.09
CA GLN A 383 107.05 -36.27 -31.09
C GLN A 383 107.62 -36.26 -32.52
N GLN A 384 106.93 -36.88 -33.49
CA GLN A 384 107.38 -36.92 -34.87
C GLN A 384 107.56 -35.53 -35.51
N LEU A 385 106.78 -34.52 -35.10
CA LEU A 385 106.98 -33.13 -35.52
C LEU A 385 108.29 -32.53 -34.99
N LYS A 386 108.69 -32.83 -33.75
CA LYS A 386 109.95 -32.33 -33.17
C LYS A 386 111.18 -32.97 -33.79
N ASP A 387 111.13 -34.28 -34.07
CA ASP A 387 112.26 -35.00 -34.64
C ASP A 387 112.60 -34.47 -36.05
N LEU A 388 111.59 -34.06 -36.82
CA LEU A 388 111.74 -33.39 -38.11
C LEU A 388 112.30 -31.96 -37.96
N GLU A 389 111.77 -31.18 -37.01
CA GLU A 389 112.20 -29.80 -36.73
C GLU A 389 113.70 -29.72 -36.36
N THR A 390 114.25 -30.75 -35.68
CA THR A 390 115.70 -30.84 -35.43
C THR A 390 116.53 -31.17 -36.66
N ALA A 391 116.02 -31.98 -37.60
CA ALA A 391 116.77 -32.39 -38.79
C ALA A 391 116.93 -31.26 -39.83
N GLU A 392 115.97 -30.34 -39.88
CA GLU A 392 116.02 -29.16 -40.75
C GLU A 392 117.16 -28.19 -40.34
N VAL A 393 117.37 -28.02 -39.03
CA VAL A 393 118.43 -27.15 -38.47
C VAL A 393 119.84 -27.67 -38.77
N GLU A 394 120.09 -28.98 -38.66
CA GLU A 394 121.40 -29.56 -38.97
C GLU A 394 121.77 -29.43 -40.46
N LEU A 395 120.79 -29.58 -41.36
CA LEU A 395 121.01 -29.40 -42.81
C LEU A 395 121.33 -27.96 -43.18
N THR A 396 120.68 -26.96 -42.56
CA THR A 396 120.99 -25.54 -42.84
C THR A 396 122.42 -25.18 -42.46
N ARG A 397 122.93 -25.66 -41.32
CA ARG A 397 124.32 -25.41 -40.89
C ARG A 397 125.36 -25.97 -41.88
N ALA A 398 125.11 -27.15 -42.46
CA ALA A 398 126.04 -27.78 -43.40
C ALA A 398 126.18 -27.03 -44.74
N ALA A 399 125.23 -26.15 -45.08
CA ALA A 399 125.35 -25.26 -46.24
C ALA A 399 126.28 -24.07 -45.95
N GLU A 400 126.11 -23.40 -44.81
CA GLU A 400 126.89 -22.19 -44.44
C GLU A 400 128.40 -22.47 -44.34
N GLU A 401 128.81 -23.66 -43.89
CA GLU A 401 130.21 -24.06 -43.81
C GLU A 401 130.87 -24.33 -45.19
N ASN A 402 130.08 -24.56 -46.25
CA ASN A 402 130.59 -24.72 -47.62
C ASN A 402 130.78 -23.37 -48.34
N ASP A 403 129.79 -22.47 -48.27
CA ASP A 403 129.86 -21.15 -48.95
C ASP A 403 131.06 -20.31 -48.47
N PHE A 404 131.48 -20.49 -47.22
CA PHE A 404 132.64 -19.78 -46.65
C PHE A 404 134.00 -20.20 -47.26
N GLN A 405 134.12 -21.45 -47.76
CA GLN A 405 135.34 -21.89 -48.47
C GLN A 405 135.47 -21.18 -49.82
N PHE A 406 134.37 -21.08 -50.57
CA PHE A 406 134.36 -20.52 -51.93
C PHE A 406 134.74 -19.03 -51.96
N SER A 407 134.36 -18.26 -50.94
CA SER A 407 134.69 -16.82 -50.85
C SER A 407 136.19 -16.50 -50.67
N LEU A 408 137.06 -17.48 -50.41
CA LEU A 408 138.48 -17.24 -50.16
C LEU A 408 139.37 -17.39 -51.41
N GLU A 409 139.03 -18.25 -52.37
CA GLU A 409 139.82 -18.39 -53.61
C GLU A 409 139.61 -17.21 -54.56
N GLU A 410 138.39 -16.67 -54.67
CA GLU A 410 138.06 -15.57 -55.59
C GLU A 410 138.89 -14.29 -55.32
N LYS A 411 139.23 -14.03 -54.06
CA LYS A 411 139.97 -12.82 -53.64
C LYS A 411 141.48 -12.88 -53.93
N ALA A 412 142.00 -13.99 -54.45
CA ALA A 412 143.40 -14.11 -54.85
C ALA A 412 143.71 -13.52 -56.25
N ALA A 413 142.69 -13.25 -57.07
CA ALA A 413 142.86 -12.99 -58.51
C ALA A 413 142.90 -11.50 -58.94
N THR A 414 142.57 -10.55 -58.06
CA THR A 414 142.13 -9.20 -58.47
C THR A 414 142.87 -8.02 -57.82
N LEU A 415 144.11 -8.21 -57.36
CA LEU A 415 144.94 -7.14 -56.76
C LEU A 415 146.35 -7.03 -57.38
N SER A 416 146.41 -7.03 -58.71
CA SER A 416 147.63 -6.82 -59.50
C SER A 416 147.55 -5.61 -60.44
N GLU A 417 147.20 -4.42 -59.92
CA GLU A 417 147.70 -3.14 -60.48
C GLU A 417 147.53 -1.94 -59.52
N VAL A 418 148.57 -1.08 -59.50
CA VAL A 418 148.61 0.32 -59.02
C VAL A 418 148.15 0.66 -57.56
N GLY A 419 149.15 0.82 -56.67
CA GLY A 419 149.39 2.11 -55.99
C GLY A 419 148.59 2.49 -54.74
N ALA A 420 149.15 2.21 -53.55
CA ALA A 420 148.76 2.84 -52.27
C ALA A 420 149.28 4.30 -52.17
N PRO A 421 148.72 5.15 -51.26
CA PRO A 421 149.27 5.17 -49.90
C PRO A 421 148.29 5.48 -48.73
N PHE A 422 148.62 4.95 -47.54
CA PHE A 422 148.40 5.49 -46.17
C PHE A 422 147.09 6.21 -45.80
N LEU A 423 146.34 5.65 -44.84
CA LEU A 423 146.37 6.13 -43.43
C LEU A 423 145.69 5.15 -42.43
N ASN A 424 145.71 5.52 -41.14
CA ASN A 424 145.42 4.62 -40.01
C ASN A 424 143.93 4.28 -39.79
N ARG A 425 143.72 3.02 -39.38
CA ARG A 425 143.19 2.56 -38.07
C ARG A 425 142.26 3.48 -37.25
N ASP A 426 141.32 2.82 -36.56
CA ASP A 426 140.54 3.29 -35.41
C ASP A 426 139.41 4.31 -35.67
N TYR A 427 138.32 3.86 -36.32
CA TYR A 427 136.97 4.32 -35.96
C TYR A 427 135.85 3.31 -36.27
N VAL A 428 134.75 3.38 -35.51
CA VAL A 428 133.46 2.69 -35.72
C VAL A 428 133.43 1.15 -35.66
N GLN A 429 134.02 0.54 -34.62
CA GLN A 429 133.58 -0.79 -34.14
C GLN A 429 132.22 -0.71 -33.40
N SER A 430 131.25 0.03 -33.94
CA SER A 430 130.14 0.62 -33.15
C SER A 430 128.75 0.62 -33.79
N VAL A 431 128.58 0.23 -35.07
CA VAL A 431 127.26 0.29 -35.76
C VAL A 431 126.56 -1.07 -35.85
N VAL A 432 127.31 -2.18 -35.69
CA VAL A 432 126.79 -3.55 -35.86
C VAL A 432 125.67 -3.91 -34.85
N LEU A 433 125.57 -3.25 -33.69
CA LEU A 433 124.53 -3.54 -32.69
C LEU A 433 123.19 -2.82 -32.90
N HIS A 434 123.11 -1.73 -33.66
CA HIS A 434 121.90 -0.89 -33.66
C HIS A 434 120.81 -1.36 -34.64
N GLY A 435 121.16 -2.13 -35.67
CA GLY A 435 120.18 -2.62 -36.65
C GLY A 435 119.29 -3.76 -36.14
N PHE A 436 119.80 -4.61 -35.25
CA PHE A 436 119.18 -5.90 -34.94
C PHE A 436 118.00 -5.83 -33.96
N LEU A 437 117.96 -4.81 -33.08
CA LEU A 437 116.91 -4.68 -32.06
C LEU A 437 115.57 -4.17 -32.59
N GLN A 438 115.56 -3.43 -33.70
CA GLN A 438 114.36 -2.73 -34.18
C GLN A 438 113.39 -3.64 -34.97
N ALA A 439 113.86 -4.78 -35.50
CA ALA A 439 113.02 -5.74 -36.22
C ALA A 439 112.21 -6.68 -35.31
N VAL A 440 112.64 -6.88 -34.06
CA VAL A 440 112.06 -7.90 -33.15
C VAL A 440 110.81 -7.39 -32.43
N ILE A 441 110.74 -6.09 -32.10
CA ILE A 441 109.67 -5.53 -31.26
C ILE A 441 108.35 -5.34 -32.03
N SER A 442 108.39 -5.08 -33.35
CA SER A 442 107.19 -4.93 -34.19
C SER A 442 106.38 -6.23 -34.38
N LYS A 443 106.83 -7.35 -33.80
CA LYS A 443 106.17 -8.67 -33.89
C LYS A 443 105.28 -9.00 -32.68
N SER A 444 104.88 -7.99 -31.88
CA SER A 444 104.20 -8.21 -30.60
C SER A 444 102.94 -7.34 -30.34
N ILE A 445 102.54 -6.45 -31.26
CA ILE A 445 101.27 -5.69 -31.16
C ILE A 445 100.60 -5.57 -32.54
N VAL A 446 99.65 -6.46 -32.80
CA VAL A 446 98.34 -6.30 -33.50
C VAL A 446 97.67 -7.68 -33.50
#